data_AF-A0A1E1KPD6-F1
#
_entry.id   AF-A0A1E1KPD6-F1
#
_cell.length_a   1.000
_cell.length_b   1.000
_cell.length_c   1.000
_cell.angle_alpha   90.00
_cell.angle_beta   90.00
_cell.angle_gamma   90.00
#
_symmetry.space_group_name_H-M   'P 1'
#
loop_
_entity.id
_entity.type
_entity.pdbx_description
1 polymer ?
#
loop_
_entity_poly.entity_id
_entity_poly.type
_entity_poly.pdbx_seq_one_letter_code
_entity_poly.pdbx_strand_id
1 'polypeptide(L)'
;MDPSLLCKTFFCFGTAVDLGGTLIPSFREQIMNYGSRGIRQSEPAANQSAKPWSLFEYVASIQVSHTWFTHYYVVSVALSIFWAFQFYTHGFALKFLASYTQPKDSMTTNQVFLAWLFMMVQGTRRLYESLTLTKPSESKMWIGLWLIGIAYYVFMGVSVWIEGIATLSHNGLSSLEVGLPSIKTSIAASVFVSASIVQHECHKHLASLKKYSLPRQYWFQRVICPHYTSECAVYLAIALLAAPPGQLFNKTVLAGLGFVASNLGVTADSTRKWYVTKFGAEKLDGKWRMIPYLY
;
A
#
# COMPACT_ATOMS: atom_id res chain seq x y z
N MET A 1 23.73 7.61 6.15
CA MET A 1 23.17 6.74 5.11
C MET A 1 22.23 7.57 4.27
N ASP A 2 22.32 7.50 2.93
CA ASP A 2 21.41 8.22 2.03
C ASP A 2 19.95 7.87 2.36
N PRO A 3 19.06 8.84 2.65
CA PRO A 3 17.68 8.55 3.01
C PRO A 3 16.90 7.85 1.89
N SER A 4 17.22 8.09 0.61
CA SER A 4 16.60 7.36 -0.51
C SER A 4 16.99 5.87 -0.44
N LEU A 5 18.28 5.57 -0.24
CA LEU A 5 18.76 4.20 -0.07
C LEU A 5 18.13 3.51 1.14
N LEU A 6 17.97 4.21 2.25
CA LEU A 6 17.28 3.69 3.44
C LEU A 6 15.84 3.26 3.10
N CYS A 7 15.08 4.11 2.39
CA CYS A 7 13.70 3.79 1.97
C CYS A 7 13.65 2.60 1.02
N LYS A 8 14.51 2.58 -0.01
CA LYS A 8 14.60 1.45 -0.95
C LYS A 8 14.92 0.15 -0.23
N THR A 9 15.87 0.18 0.72
CA THR A 9 16.26 -0.99 1.49
C THR A 9 15.10 -1.52 2.32
N PHE A 10 14.36 -0.64 3.01
CA PHE A 10 13.16 -1.03 3.77
C PHE A 10 12.13 -1.72 2.87
N PHE A 11 11.79 -1.12 1.73
CA PHE A 11 10.79 -1.70 0.82
C PHE A 11 11.26 -3.01 0.19
N CYS A 12 12.50 -3.08 -0.31
CA CYS A 12 13.04 -4.30 -0.89
C CYS A 12 13.13 -5.44 0.13
N PHE A 13 13.52 -5.14 1.37
CA PHE A 13 13.51 -6.13 2.45
C PHE A 13 12.08 -6.62 2.74
N GLY A 14 11.12 -5.71 2.83
CA GLY A 14 9.71 -6.07 3.01
C GLY A 14 9.16 -6.92 1.86
N THR A 15 9.48 -6.58 0.61
CA THR A 15 9.16 -7.42 -0.57
C THR A 15 9.76 -8.81 -0.44
N ALA A 16 11.02 -8.93 -0.03
CA ALA A 16 11.67 -10.22 0.18
C ALA A 16 10.98 -11.03 1.30
N VAL A 17 10.56 -10.38 2.39
CA VAL A 17 9.81 -11.00 3.48
C VAL A 17 8.43 -11.47 3.02
N ASP A 18 7.68 -10.67 2.26
CA ASP A 18 6.37 -11.06 1.73
C ASP A 18 6.47 -12.30 0.85
N LEU A 19 7.43 -12.30 -0.09
CA LEU A 19 7.63 -13.41 -1.02
C LEU A 19 8.18 -14.64 -0.30
N GLY A 20 9.21 -14.47 0.53
CA GLY A 20 9.80 -15.56 1.31
C GLY A 20 8.83 -16.16 2.33
N GLY A 21 7.94 -15.35 2.91
CA GLY A 21 6.88 -15.80 3.81
C GLY A 21 5.92 -16.79 3.17
N THR A 22 5.75 -16.77 1.85
CA THR A 22 4.94 -17.77 1.14
C THR A 22 5.55 -19.18 1.14
N LEU A 23 6.86 -19.28 1.36
CA LEU A 23 7.62 -20.53 1.40
C LEU A 23 7.60 -21.18 2.79
N ILE A 24 7.13 -20.45 3.83
CA ILE A 24 7.11 -20.91 5.22
C ILE A 24 5.64 -21.07 5.66
N PRO A 25 5.08 -22.30 5.66
CA PRO A 25 3.66 -22.52 5.94
C PRO A 25 3.19 -21.96 7.28
N SER A 26 3.98 -22.13 8.34
CA SER A 26 3.65 -21.64 9.68
C SER A 26 3.55 -20.12 9.74
N PHE A 27 4.48 -19.41 9.11
CA PHE A 27 4.45 -17.96 8.98
C PHE A 27 3.24 -17.49 8.18
N ARG A 28 2.99 -18.16 7.04
CA ARG A 28 1.86 -17.82 6.18
C ARG A 28 0.50 -17.98 6.88
N GLU A 29 0.31 -19.07 7.62
CA GLU A 29 -0.97 -19.37 8.27
C GLU A 29 -1.20 -18.54 9.53
N GLN A 30 -0.17 -18.35 10.36
CA GLN A 30 -0.32 -17.72 11.67
C GLN A 30 -0.14 -16.20 11.66
N ILE A 31 0.63 -15.67 10.70
CA ILE A 31 0.96 -14.24 10.63
C ILE A 31 0.33 -13.57 9.41
N MET A 32 0.51 -14.12 8.20
CA MET A 32 0.08 -13.44 6.97
C MET A 32 -1.43 -13.52 6.72
N ASN A 33 -2.08 -14.60 7.14
CA ASN A 33 -3.52 -14.78 6.97
C ASN A 33 -4.29 -14.07 8.10
N TYR A 34 -5.10 -13.09 7.71
CA TYR A 34 -6.03 -12.39 8.61
C TYR A 34 -7.37 -12.15 7.89
N GLY A 35 -8.39 -11.69 8.61
CA GLY A 35 -9.73 -11.55 8.02
C GLY A 35 -10.44 -12.89 7.91
N SER A 36 -11.23 -13.03 6.84
CA SER A 36 -11.89 -14.29 6.49
C SER A 36 -10.91 -15.46 6.30
N ARG A 37 -9.65 -15.15 5.98
CA ARG A 37 -8.59 -16.11 5.68
C ARG A 37 -7.94 -16.71 6.94
N GLY A 38 -8.10 -16.06 8.09
CA GLY A 38 -7.57 -16.52 9.38
C GLY A 38 -8.59 -17.28 10.23
N ILE A 39 -9.85 -17.35 9.80
CA ILE A 39 -10.89 -18.11 10.53
C ILE A 39 -10.66 -19.60 10.25
N ARG A 40 -10.13 -20.33 11.25
CA ARG A 40 -10.09 -21.80 11.20
C ARG A 40 -11.53 -22.32 11.12
N GLN A 41 -11.82 -23.14 10.12
CA GLN A 41 -13.05 -23.93 10.12
C GLN A 41 -12.97 -24.88 11.33
N SER A 42 -13.97 -24.84 12.20
CA SER A 42 -14.01 -25.61 13.43
C SER A 42 -13.86 -27.10 13.13
N GLU A 43 -12.70 -27.69 13.43
CA GLU A 43 -12.62 -29.14 13.59
C GLU A 43 -13.42 -29.53 14.85
N PRO A 44 -14.12 -30.68 14.84
CA PRO A 44 -14.79 -31.18 16.03
C PRO A 44 -13.77 -31.30 17.17
N ALA A 45 -14.14 -30.83 18.36
CA ALA A 45 -13.29 -30.80 19.54
C ALA A 45 -12.84 -32.22 19.94
N ALA A 46 -11.76 -32.70 19.34
CA ALA A 46 -11.03 -33.85 19.80
C ALA A 46 -10.00 -33.37 20.84
N ASN A 47 -10.07 -33.94 22.04
CA ASN A 47 -9.19 -33.72 23.18
C ASN A 47 -7.75 -33.36 22.79
N GLN A 48 -7.43 -32.07 22.72
CA GLN A 48 -6.06 -31.58 22.65
C GLN A 48 -5.66 -31.18 24.07
N SER A 49 -4.86 -32.05 24.70
CA SER A 49 -4.11 -31.71 25.91
C SER A 49 -3.41 -30.37 25.72
N ALA A 50 -3.51 -29.46 26.69
CA ALA A 50 -2.90 -28.14 26.67
C ALA A 50 -1.38 -28.23 26.49
N LYS A 51 -0.93 -28.18 25.23
CA LYS A 51 0.50 -28.06 24.90
C LYS A 51 0.94 -26.64 25.27
N PRO A 52 2.08 -26.45 25.97
CA PRO A 52 2.61 -25.12 26.21
C PRO A 52 2.89 -24.44 24.87
N TRP A 53 2.47 -23.19 24.73
CA TRP A 53 2.71 -22.43 23.50
C TRP A 53 4.20 -22.27 23.26
N SER A 54 4.60 -22.47 22.00
CA SER A 54 5.89 -22.01 21.54
C SER A 54 5.96 -20.48 21.57
N LEU A 55 7.16 -19.92 21.71
CA LEU A 55 7.38 -18.47 21.67
C LEU A 55 6.78 -17.83 20.41
N PHE A 56 6.87 -18.53 19.27
CA PHE A 56 6.31 -18.08 18.00
C PHE A 56 4.78 -17.97 18.06
N GLU A 57 4.09 -18.95 18.63
CA GLU A 57 2.63 -18.93 18.79
C GLU A 57 2.18 -17.81 19.74
N TYR A 58 2.93 -17.58 20.83
CA TYR A 58 2.67 -16.46 21.71
C TYR A 58 2.79 -15.12 20.97
N VAL A 59 3.87 -14.91 20.22
CA VAL A 59 4.08 -13.67 19.45
C VAL A 59 3.00 -13.50 18.38
N ALA A 60 2.62 -14.57 17.67
CA ALA A 60 1.58 -14.55 16.65
C ALA A 60 0.17 -14.28 17.22
N SER A 61 -0.07 -14.62 18.50
CA SER A 61 -1.34 -14.39 19.18
C SER A 61 -1.64 -12.92 19.48
N ILE A 62 -0.62 -12.05 19.45
CA ILE A 62 -0.79 -10.62 19.70
C ILE A 62 -1.42 -9.98 18.45
N GLN A 63 -2.72 -9.72 18.54
CA GLN A 63 -3.51 -9.24 17.40
C GLN A 63 -4.27 -7.97 17.74
N VAL A 64 -4.49 -7.15 16.72
CA VAL A 64 -5.25 -5.90 16.77
C VAL A 64 -6.54 -6.02 15.96
N SER A 65 -7.52 -5.16 16.28
CA SER A 65 -8.78 -5.11 15.54
C SER A 65 -8.55 -4.75 14.07
N HIS A 66 -9.29 -5.40 13.17
CA HIS A 66 -9.27 -5.06 11.74
C HIS A 66 -9.69 -3.60 11.46
N THR A 67 -10.45 -2.95 12.34
CA THR A 67 -10.81 -1.54 12.20
C THR A 67 -9.58 -0.61 12.31
N TRP A 68 -8.46 -1.09 12.83
CA TRP A 68 -7.21 -0.33 12.89
C TRP A 68 -6.56 -0.11 11.51
N PHE A 69 -7.12 -0.70 10.44
CA PHE A 69 -6.77 -0.32 9.06
C PHE A 69 -6.92 1.19 8.81
N THR A 70 -7.87 1.84 9.49
CA THR A 70 -8.05 3.30 9.40
C THR A 70 -6.81 4.05 9.88
N HIS A 71 -6.05 3.51 10.84
CA HIS A 71 -4.84 4.17 11.37
C HIS A 71 -3.77 4.37 10.29
N TYR A 72 -3.64 3.45 9.34
CA TYR A 72 -2.69 3.59 8.23
C TYR A 72 -2.94 4.87 7.43
N TYR A 73 -4.21 5.15 7.15
CA TYR A 73 -4.60 6.31 6.36
C TYR A 73 -4.60 7.60 7.19
N VAL A 74 -4.90 7.53 8.49
CA VAL A 74 -4.67 8.66 9.42
C VAL A 74 -3.20 9.05 9.42
N VAL A 75 -2.29 8.08 9.53
CA VAL A 75 -0.84 8.32 9.48
C VAL A 75 -0.43 8.87 8.11
N SER A 76 -0.94 8.31 7.00
CA SER A 76 -0.65 8.82 5.65
C SER A 76 -1.03 10.29 5.48
N VAL A 77 -2.22 10.69 5.95
CA VAL A 77 -2.71 12.07 5.85
C VAL A 77 -1.93 12.98 6.80
N ALA A 78 -1.70 12.56 8.05
CA ALA A 78 -0.93 13.31 9.03
C ALA A 78 0.51 13.57 8.55
N LEU A 79 1.16 12.57 7.96
CA LEU A 79 2.49 12.71 7.38
C LEU A 79 2.49 13.63 6.15
N SER A 80 1.46 13.57 5.32
CA SER A 80 1.33 14.48 4.18
C SER A 80 1.20 15.93 4.64
N ILE A 81 0.42 16.20 5.70
CA ILE A 81 0.31 17.52 6.33
C ILE A 81 1.65 17.93 6.95
N PHE A 82 2.31 17.02 7.67
CA PHE A 82 3.62 17.27 8.28
C PHE A 82 4.64 17.69 7.23
N TRP A 83 4.76 16.95 6.12
CA TRP A 83 5.71 17.28 5.05
C TRP A 83 5.35 18.59 4.34
N ALA A 84 4.07 18.87 4.11
CA ALA A 84 3.63 20.16 3.58
C ALA A 84 4.09 21.33 4.47
N PHE A 85 3.92 21.18 5.79
CA PHE A 85 4.40 22.16 6.76
C PHE A 85 5.94 22.29 6.74
N GLN A 86 6.68 21.19 6.68
CA GLN A 86 8.14 21.22 6.58
C GLN A 86 8.63 21.92 5.30
N PHE A 87 7.96 21.72 4.16
CA PHE A 87 8.31 22.40 2.91
C PHE A 87 7.99 23.89 2.95
N TYR A 88 6.83 24.25 3.48
CA TYR A 88 6.42 25.66 3.61
C TYR A 88 7.32 26.45 4.56
N THR A 89 7.73 25.85 5.69
CA THR A 89 8.52 26.53 6.73
C THR A 89 10.03 26.34 6.58
N HIS A 90 10.51 25.61 5.56
CA HIS A 90 11.90 25.16 5.48
C HIS A 90 12.39 24.53 6.78
N GLY A 91 11.57 23.63 7.33
CA GLY A 91 11.71 23.08 8.67
C GLY A 91 12.93 22.18 8.88
N PHE A 92 13.17 21.81 10.14
CA PHE A 92 14.33 21.03 10.54
C PHE A 92 14.41 19.66 9.85
N ALA A 93 13.30 18.94 9.70
CA ALA A 93 13.33 17.60 9.11
C ALA A 93 13.75 17.63 7.65
N LEU A 94 13.31 18.65 6.90
CA LEU A 94 13.75 18.90 5.52
C LEU A 94 15.26 19.15 5.47
N LYS A 95 15.77 20.09 6.27
CA LYS A 95 17.20 20.43 6.33
C LYS A 95 18.07 19.24 6.76
N PHE A 96 17.59 18.48 7.75
CA PHE A 96 18.26 17.28 8.24
C PHE A 96 18.38 16.22 7.15
N LEU A 97 17.30 15.92 6.41
CA LEU A 97 17.38 14.94 5.33
C LEU A 97 18.20 15.45 4.13
N ALA A 98 18.18 16.76 3.87
CA ALA A 98 18.95 17.37 2.80
C ALA A 98 20.46 17.26 3.04
N SER A 99 20.92 17.36 4.28
CA SER A 99 22.35 17.25 4.61
C SER A 99 22.95 15.85 4.35
N TYR A 100 22.11 14.81 4.26
CA TYR A 100 22.52 13.45 3.92
C TYR A 100 22.28 13.07 2.46
N THR A 101 21.77 13.99 1.63
CA THR A 101 21.44 13.71 0.23
C THR A 101 22.44 14.40 -0.69
N GLN A 102 23.00 13.65 -1.63
CA GLN A 102 23.88 14.20 -2.65
C GLN A 102 23.06 14.81 -3.79
N PRO A 103 23.29 16.07 -4.20
CA PRO A 103 22.56 16.68 -5.30
C PRO A 103 23.03 16.08 -6.63
N LYS A 104 22.30 15.08 -7.12
CA LYS A 104 22.47 14.54 -8.46
C LYS A 104 21.12 14.13 -9.03
N ASP A 105 20.81 14.60 -10.25
CA ASP A 105 19.59 14.28 -10.99
C ASP A 105 18.31 14.36 -10.13
N SER A 106 17.94 15.58 -9.73
CA SER A 106 16.85 15.86 -8.80
C SER A 106 15.52 16.12 -9.53
N MET A 107 14.41 15.78 -8.89
CA MET A 107 13.06 16.13 -9.37
C MET A 107 12.87 17.66 -9.42
N THR A 108 12.03 18.14 -10.32
CA THR A 108 11.61 19.56 -10.28
C THR A 108 10.64 19.82 -9.12
N THR A 109 10.53 21.08 -8.67
CA THR A 109 9.58 21.49 -7.61
C THR A 109 8.15 21.07 -7.94
N ASN A 110 7.73 21.23 -9.21
CA ASN A 110 6.42 20.80 -9.68
C ASN A 110 6.20 19.29 -9.53
N GLN A 111 7.21 18.47 -9.86
CA GLN A 111 7.11 17.02 -9.70
C GLN A 111 6.98 16.62 -8.23
N VAL A 112 7.75 17.25 -7.35
CA VAL A 112 7.68 16.98 -5.91
C VAL A 112 6.31 17.36 -5.36
N PHE A 113 5.84 18.55 -5.69
CA PHE A 113 4.52 19.03 -5.26
C PHE A 113 3.40 18.13 -5.76
N LEU A 114 3.38 17.76 -7.04
CA LEU A 114 2.33 16.91 -7.60
C LEU A 114 2.39 15.48 -7.04
N ALA A 115 3.57 14.91 -6.82
CA ALA A 115 3.72 13.60 -6.20
C ALA A 115 3.21 13.59 -4.75
N TRP A 116 3.55 14.63 -3.98
CA TRP A 116 2.98 14.86 -2.65
C TRP A 116 1.45 15.00 -2.70
N LEU A 117 0.93 15.78 -3.66
CA LEU A 117 -0.51 15.98 -3.82
C LEU A 117 -1.23 14.68 -4.15
N PHE A 118 -0.67 13.85 -5.04
CA PHE A 118 -1.23 12.54 -5.37
C PHE A 118 -1.29 11.63 -4.13
N MET A 119 -0.23 11.61 -3.32
CA MET A 119 -0.24 10.88 -2.05
C MET A 119 -1.26 11.42 -1.05
N MET A 120 -1.39 12.75 -0.95
CA MET A 120 -2.38 13.37 -0.06
C MET A 120 -3.81 13.02 -0.50
N VAL A 121 -4.11 13.10 -1.80
CA VAL A 121 -5.42 12.75 -2.36
C VAL A 121 -5.71 11.26 -2.16
N GLN A 122 -4.73 10.38 -2.44
CA GLN A 122 -4.83 8.94 -2.20
C GLN A 122 -5.11 8.66 -0.72
N GLY A 123 -4.31 9.22 0.19
CA GLY A 123 -4.42 9.03 1.63
C GLY A 123 -5.77 9.51 2.18
N THR A 124 -6.20 10.71 1.81
CA THR A 124 -7.48 11.28 2.24
C THR A 124 -8.66 10.49 1.71
N ARG A 125 -8.66 10.07 0.43
CA ARG A 125 -9.72 9.22 -0.12
C ARG A 125 -9.81 7.90 0.62
N ARG A 126 -8.67 7.23 0.83
CA ARG A 126 -8.63 5.94 1.55
C ARG A 126 -9.04 6.09 3.01
N LEU A 127 -8.72 7.21 3.66
CA LEU A 127 -9.20 7.53 5.01
C LEU A 127 -10.72 7.70 5.02
N TYR A 128 -11.26 8.51 4.10
CA TYR A 128 -12.70 8.70 3.96
C TYR A 128 -13.43 7.36 3.74
N GLU A 129 -12.96 6.53 2.81
CA GLU A 129 -13.51 5.20 2.57
C GLU A 129 -13.43 4.32 3.81
N SER A 130 -12.32 4.37 4.56
CA SER A 130 -12.15 3.56 5.76
C SER A 130 -13.09 3.99 6.88
N LEU A 131 -13.41 5.28 6.99
CA LEU A 131 -14.36 5.81 7.97
C LEU A 131 -15.83 5.55 7.58
N THR A 132 -16.16 5.56 6.29
CA THR A 132 -17.54 5.50 5.81
C THR A 132 -17.99 4.12 5.35
N LEU A 133 -17.09 3.31 4.79
CA LEU A 133 -17.42 2.02 4.17
C LEU A 133 -17.06 0.83 5.07
N THR A 134 -16.17 0.99 6.06
CA THR A 134 -15.75 -0.11 6.92
C THR A 134 -16.85 -0.49 7.90
N LYS A 135 -17.34 -1.72 7.78
CA LYS A 135 -18.29 -2.30 8.74
C LYS A 135 -17.53 -2.88 9.94
N PRO A 136 -18.08 -2.79 11.17
CA PRO A 136 -17.54 -3.47 12.34
C PRO A 136 -17.35 -4.97 12.06
N SER A 137 -16.23 -5.52 12.52
CA SER A 137 -15.92 -6.94 12.34
C SER A 137 -15.05 -7.45 13.48
N GLU A 138 -15.37 -8.65 13.96
CA GLU A 138 -14.55 -9.47 14.86
C GLU A 138 -13.23 -9.97 14.24
N SER A 139 -12.87 -9.45 13.06
CA SER A 139 -11.64 -9.85 12.41
C SER A 139 -10.47 -9.21 13.13
N LYS A 140 -9.40 -9.96 13.31
CA LYS A 140 -8.15 -9.47 13.88
C LYS A 140 -6.99 -9.68 12.89
N MET A 141 -5.92 -8.91 13.06
CA MET A 141 -4.66 -9.08 12.33
C MET A 141 -3.47 -9.03 13.30
N TRP A 142 -2.37 -9.70 12.97
CA TRP A 142 -1.17 -9.68 13.79
C TRP A 142 -0.63 -8.26 13.97
N ILE A 143 -0.22 -7.89 15.20
CA ILE A 143 0.25 -6.54 15.52
C ILE A 143 1.49 -6.14 14.73
N GLY A 144 2.37 -7.09 14.41
CA GLY A 144 3.57 -6.80 13.62
C GLY A 144 3.26 -6.41 12.18
N LEU A 145 2.25 -7.04 11.55
CA LEU A 145 1.76 -6.59 10.23
C LEU A 145 1.20 -5.17 10.31
N TRP A 146 0.56 -4.83 11.43
CA TRP A 146 0.09 -3.48 11.67
C TRP A 146 1.23 -2.47 11.81
N LEU A 147 2.24 -2.77 12.63
CA LEU A 147 3.43 -1.92 12.75
C LEU A 147 4.16 -1.74 11.42
N ILE A 148 4.31 -2.81 10.63
CA ILE A 148 4.92 -2.75 9.30
C ILE A 148 4.08 -1.87 8.35
N GLY A 149 2.75 -1.96 8.41
CA GLY A 149 1.85 -1.08 7.65
C GLY A 149 2.01 0.40 8.02
N ILE A 150 2.15 0.70 9.32
CA ILE A 150 2.45 2.08 9.78
C ILE A 150 3.82 2.53 9.26
N ALA A 151 4.84 1.69 9.40
CA ALA A 151 6.18 1.98 8.89
C ALA A 151 6.16 2.24 7.38
N TYR A 152 5.41 1.44 6.60
CA TYR A 152 5.26 1.64 5.16
C TYR A 152 4.83 3.08 4.82
N TYR A 153 3.82 3.63 5.50
CA TYR A 153 3.38 5.01 5.25
C TYR A 153 4.40 6.07 5.71
N VAL A 154 5.18 5.81 6.77
CA VAL A 154 6.30 6.66 7.18
C VAL A 154 7.37 6.72 6.08
N PHE A 155 7.83 5.56 5.61
CA PHE A 155 8.84 5.47 4.56
C PHE A 155 8.33 6.00 3.22
N MET A 156 7.10 5.70 2.85
CA MET A 156 6.49 6.22 1.61
C MET A 156 6.32 7.74 1.68
N GLY A 157 5.92 8.27 2.84
CA GLY A 157 5.84 9.71 3.08
C GLY A 157 7.16 10.43 2.84
N VAL A 158 8.31 9.81 3.14
CA VAL A 158 9.66 10.32 2.79
C VAL A 158 9.96 10.12 1.29
N SER A 159 9.64 8.94 0.76
CA SER A 159 10.02 8.49 -0.59
C SER A 159 9.47 9.38 -1.71
N VAL A 160 8.31 9.98 -1.49
CA VAL A 160 7.58 10.78 -2.50
C VAL A 160 8.29 12.07 -2.88
N TRP A 161 9.20 12.56 -2.03
CA TRP A 161 9.88 13.84 -2.23
C TRP A 161 11.39 13.78 -2.02
N ILE A 162 11.93 12.68 -1.47
CA ILE A 162 13.36 12.59 -1.15
C ILE A 162 14.27 12.75 -2.37
N GLU A 163 13.86 12.27 -3.55
CA GLU A 163 14.61 12.44 -4.81
C GLU A 163 14.52 13.88 -5.37
N GLY A 164 13.73 14.77 -4.75
CA GLY A 164 13.62 16.19 -5.09
C GLY A 164 14.11 17.14 -3.99
N ILE A 165 14.67 16.60 -2.90
CA ILE A 165 15.03 17.37 -1.71
C ILE A 165 16.07 18.46 -1.99
N ALA A 166 17.01 18.22 -2.91
CA ALA A 166 18.02 19.19 -3.31
C ALA A 166 17.35 20.41 -3.98
N THR A 167 16.40 20.18 -4.90
CA THR A 167 15.64 21.24 -5.55
C THR A 167 14.84 22.06 -4.55
N LEU A 168 14.15 21.40 -3.61
CA LEU A 168 13.38 22.09 -2.57
C LEU A 168 14.26 22.91 -1.62
N SER A 169 15.48 22.44 -1.33
CA SER A 169 16.41 23.12 -0.43
C SER A 169 16.99 24.39 -1.04
N HIS A 170 17.20 24.42 -2.37
CA HIS A 170 17.73 25.58 -3.08
C HIS A 170 16.65 26.57 -3.50
N ASN A 171 15.52 26.09 -4.03
CA ASN A 171 14.55 26.92 -4.74
C ASN A 171 13.22 27.08 -4.00
N GLY A 172 12.97 26.32 -2.92
CA GLY A 172 11.72 26.36 -2.16
C GLY A 172 10.45 26.16 -2.99
N LEU A 173 9.29 26.47 -2.42
CA LEU A 173 8.01 26.48 -3.14
C LEU A 173 7.84 27.66 -4.10
N SER A 174 8.70 28.68 -4.04
CA SER A 174 8.63 29.85 -4.93
C SER A 174 8.96 29.53 -6.39
N SER A 175 9.58 28.37 -6.64
CA SER A 175 9.88 27.85 -7.98
C SER A 175 8.75 26.98 -8.57
N LEU A 176 7.56 27.00 -7.96
CA LEU A 176 6.40 26.28 -8.48
C LEU A 176 5.85 27.02 -9.72
N GLU A 177 5.97 26.39 -10.87
CA GLU A 177 5.54 26.97 -12.14
C GLU A 177 4.12 26.49 -12.48
N VAL A 178 3.20 27.43 -12.69
CA VAL A 178 1.86 27.13 -13.20
C VAL A 178 1.92 27.21 -14.72
N GLY A 179 1.99 26.06 -15.37
CA GLY A 179 2.06 25.94 -16.82
C GLY A 179 1.31 24.71 -17.34
N LEU A 180 1.33 24.50 -18.67
CA LEU A 180 0.73 23.30 -19.24
C LEU A 180 1.45 22.04 -18.72
N PRO A 181 0.70 21.01 -18.32
CA PRO A 181 1.29 19.77 -17.83
C PRO A 181 2.08 19.09 -18.96
N SER A 182 3.25 18.56 -18.62
CA SER A 182 4.00 17.71 -19.55
C SER A 182 3.17 16.47 -19.94
N ILE A 183 3.46 15.87 -21.10
CA ILE A 183 2.82 14.62 -21.54
C ILE A 183 2.95 13.54 -20.44
N LYS A 184 4.13 13.45 -19.79
CA LYS A 184 4.36 12.53 -18.68
C LYS A 184 3.41 12.79 -17.51
N THR A 185 3.26 14.05 -17.13
CA THR A 185 2.34 14.48 -16.06
C THR A 185 0.90 14.14 -16.41
N SER A 186 0.48 14.40 -17.65
CA SER A 186 -0.88 14.09 -18.13
C SER A 186 -1.16 12.59 -18.09
N ILE A 187 -0.25 11.75 -18.59
CA ILE A 187 -0.39 10.28 -18.55
C ILE A 187 -0.48 9.79 -17.10
N ALA A 188 0.43 10.25 -16.23
CA ALA A 188 0.44 9.85 -14.84
C ALA A 188 -0.86 10.27 -14.12
N ALA A 189 -1.34 11.49 -14.37
CA ALA A 189 -2.61 11.97 -13.81
C ALA A 189 -3.80 11.14 -14.29
N SER A 190 -3.88 10.81 -15.58
CA SER A 190 -4.94 9.95 -16.12
C SER A 190 -4.93 8.57 -15.46
N VAL A 191 -3.76 7.92 -15.35
CA VAL A 191 -3.63 6.61 -14.68
C VAL A 191 -4.03 6.71 -13.21
N PHE A 192 -3.55 7.72 -12.50
CA PHE A 192 -3.87 7.95 -11.08
C PHE A 192 -5.38 8.12 -10.84
N VAL A 193 -6.03 8.97 -11.64
CA VAL A 193 -7.46 9.26 -11.52
C VAL A 193 -8.29 8.01 -11.87
N SER A 194 -8.02 7.37 -13.00
CA SER A 194 -8.74 6.16 -13.40
C SER A 194 -8.59 5.04 -12.37
N ALA A 195 -7.36 4.79 -11.88
CA ALA A 195 -7.12 3.79 -10.85
C ALA A 195 -7.83 4.12 -9.54
N SER A 196 -7.81 5.39 -9.12
CA SER A 196 -8.50 5.84 -7.91
C SER A 196 -10.02 5.64 -8.00
N ILE A 197 -10.63 5.94 -9.15
CA ILE A 197 -12.07 5.72 -9.41
C ILE A 197 -12.40 4.24 -9.34
N VAL A 198 -11.67 3.40 -10.09
CA VAL A 198 -11.92 1.94 -10.12
C VAL A 198 -11.77 1.35 -8.72
N GLN A 199 -10.77 1.79 -7.97
CA GLN A 199 -10.57 1.33 -6.62
C GLN A 199 -11.74 1.73 -5.69
N HIS A 200 -12.16 2.99 -5.75
CA HIS A 200 -13.28 3.48 -4.94
C HIS A 200 -14.56 2.69 -5.23
N GLU A 201 -14.88 2.49 -6.51
CA GLU A 201 -16.05 1.70 -6.93
C GLU A 201 -15.97 0.26 -6.43
N CYS A 202 -14.80 -0.36 -6.49
CA CYS A 202 -14.60 -1.70 -5.93
C CYS A 202 -14.80 -1.73 -4.41
N HIS A 203 -14.27 -0.76 -3.67
CA HIS A 203 -14.47 -0.69 -2.21
C HIS A 203 -15.93 -0.46 -1.84
N LYS A 204 -16.62 0.44 -2.55
CA LYS A 204 -18.06 0.69 -2.37
C LYS A 204 -18.88 -0.57 -2.63
N HIS A 205 -18.58 -1.31 -3.70
CA HIS A 205 -19.22 -2.58 -3.98
C HIS A 205 -18.98 -3.61 -2.88
N LEU A 206 -17.73 -3.82 -2.48
CA LEU A 206 -17.38 -4.78 -1.43
C LEU A 206 -18.08 -4.44 -0.11
N ALA A 207 -18.20 -3.16 0.22
CA ALA A 207 -18.92 -2.69 1.39
C ALA A 207 -20.43 -2.91 1.28
N SER A 208 -21.02 -2.85 0.10
CA SER A 208 -22.47 -3.09 -0.09
C SER A 208 -22.86 -4.56 0.04
N LEU A 209 -21.91 -5.49 -0.16
CA LEU A 209 -22.19 -6.92 -0.10
C LEU A 209 -22.56 -7.40 1.31
N LYS A 210 -23.39 -8.45 1.36
CA LYS A 210 -23.53 -9.27 2.57
C LYS A 210 -22.18 -9.91 2.88
N LYS A 211 -21.78 -9.87 4.15
CA LYS A 211 -20.46 -10.33 4.61
C LYS A 211 -20.13 -11.71 4.04
N TYR A 212 -18.93 -11.83 3.46
CA TYR A 212 -18.41 -13.05 2.86
C TYR A 212 -19.22 -13.60 1.68
N SER A 213 -19.73 -12.73 0.82
CA SER A 213 -20.30 -13.08 -0.50
C SER A 213 -19.26 -12.95 -1.62
N LEU A 214 -19.46 -13.64 -2.73
CA LEU A 214 -18.61 -13.50 -3.92
C LEU A 214 -18.98 -12.22 -4.68
N PRO A 215 -18.04 -11.29 -4.92
CA PRO A 215 -18.30 -10.08 -5.71
C PRO A 215 -18.49 -10.42 -7.20
N ARG A 216 -19.42 -9.73 -7.87
CA ARG A 216 -19.81 -10.03 -9.27
C ARG A 216 -19.89 -8.80 -10.19
N GLN A 217 -19.67 -7.59 -9.67
CA GLN A 217 -19.68 -6.38 -10.50
C GLN A 217 -18.55 -6.42 -11.55
N TYR A 218 -18.68 -5.60 -12.60
CA TYR A 218 -17.81 -5.54 -13.79
C TYR A 218 -16.33 -5.87 -13.53
N TRP A 219 -15.65 -5.14 -12.64
CA TRP A 219 -14.23 -5.34 -12.35
C TRP A 219 -13.90 -6.71 -11.74
N PHE A 220 -14.84 -7.32 -10.99
CA PHE A 220 -14.69 -8.62 -10.34
C PHE A 220 -15.04 -9.81 -11.24
N GLN A 221 -15.52 -9.56 -12.46
CA GLN A 221 -15.87 -10.64 -13.40
C GLN A 221 -14.63 -11.40 -13.84
N ARG A 222 -13.51 -10.70 -14.05
CA ARG A 222 -12.26 -11.29 -14.56
C ARG A 222 -11.11 -11.29 -13.56
N VAL A 223 -11.18 -10.47 -12.51
CA VAL A 223 -10.12 -10.34 -11.50
C VAL A 223 -10.71 -10.55 -10.12
N ILE A 224 -10.04 -11.30 -9.25
CA ILE A 224 -10.50 -11.57 -7.88
C ILE A 224 -10.35 -10.32 -7.00
N CYS A 225 -9.21 -9.64 -7.10
CA CYS A 225 -8.90 -8.45 -6.32
C CYS A 225 -8.56 -7.24 -7.22
N PRO A 226 -9.49 -6.73 -8.05
CA PRO A 226 -9.24 -5.60 -8.97
C PRO A 226 -8.83 -4.31 -8.24
N HIS A 227 -9.33 -4.08 -7.03
CA HIS A 227 -8.95 -2.96 -6.18
C HIS A 227 -7.47 -2.97 -5.77
N TYR A 228 -6.84 -4.14 -5.73
CA TYR A 228 -5.40 -4.27 -5.49
C TYR A 228 -4.58 -3.92 -6.73
N THR A 229 -5.07 -4.28 -7.92
CA THR A 229 -4.50 -3.81 -9.20
C THR A 229 -4.51 -2.28 -9.24
N SER A 230 -5.65 -1.68 -8.86
CA SER A 230 -5.80 -0.23 -8.83
C SER A 230 -4.86 0.44 -7.82
N GLU A 231 -4.62 -0.15 -6.64
CA GLU A 231 -3.63 0.37 -5.69
C GLU A 231 -2.23 0.39 -6.33
N CYS A 232 -1.83 -0.70 -7.00
CA CYS A 232 -0.55 -0.77 -7.69
C CYS A 232 -0.45 0.29 -8.81
N ALA A 233 -1.52 0.49 -9.58
CA ALA A 233 -1.56 1.51 -10.63
C ALA A 233 -1.45 2.95 -10.07
N VAL A 234 -2.00 3.22 -8.88
CA VAL A 234 -1.81 4.51 -8.19
C VAL A 234 -0.34 4.75 -7.87
N TYR A 235 0.35 3.81 -7.22
CA TYR A 235 1.78 4.02 -6.92
C TYR A 235 2.64 4.06 -8.17
N LEU A 236 2.28 3.31 -9.22
CA LEU A 236 2.96 3.38 -10.52
C LEU A 236 2.83 4.78 -11.15
N ALA A 237 1.64 5.39 -11.07
CA ALA A 237 1.43 6.75 -11.55
C ALA A 237 2.27 7.77 -10.77
N ILE A 238 2.36 7.62 -9.44
CA ILE A 238 3.22 8.48 -8.61
C ILE A 238 4.69 8.29 -8.97
N ALA A 239 5.15 7.04 -9.15
CA ALA A 239 6.52 6.76 -9.56
C ALA A 239 6.84 7.36 -10.95
N LEU A 240 5.93 7.25 -11.91
CA LEU A 240 6.08 7.84 -13.25
C LEU A 240 6.18 9.37 -13.19
N LEU A 241 5.25 10.00 -12.48
CA LEU A 241 5.21 11.45 -12.27
C LEU A 241 6.49 11.96 -11.62
N ALA A 242 6.90 11.30 -10.54
CA ALA A 242 8.02 11.70 -9.68
C ALA A 242 9.40 11.32 -10.25
N ALA A 243 9.49 10.77 -11.47
CA ALA A 243 10.78 10.34 -12.01
C ALA A 243 11.71 11.53 -12.31
N PRO A 244 12.95 11.55 -11.79
CA PRO A 244 13.92 12.58 -12.15
C PRO A 244 14.28 12.59 -13.65
N PRO A 245 14.92 13.65 -14.16
CA PRO A 245 15.37 13.72 -15.55
C PRO A 245 16.17 12.48 -15.97
N GLY A 246 15.93 11.98 -17.19
CA GLY A 246 16.59 10.79 -17.72
C GLY A 246 16.08 9.45 -17.17
N GLN A 247 15.10 9.45 -16.26
CA GLN A 247 14.52 8.25 -15.68
C GLN A 247 13.03 8.12 -16.02
N LEU A 248 12.57 6.88 -16.26
CA LEU A 248 11.16 6.61 -16.50
C LEU A 248 10.34 6.62 -15.21
N PHE A 249 10.91 6.14 -14.10
CA PHE A 249 10.26 6.06 -12.80
C PHE A 249 11.17 6.58 -11.68
N ASN A 250 10.55 7.16 -10.65
CA ASN A 250 11.19 7.42 -9.36
C ASN A 250 11.51 6.08 -8.69
N LYS A 251 12.79 5.80 -8.47
CA LYS A 251 13.22 4.48 -8.00
C LYS A 251 12.81 4.22 -6.56
N THR A 252 12.73 5.25 -5.73
CA THR A 252 12.33 5.13 -4.32
C THR A 252 10.86 4.78 -4.19
N VAL A 253 9.97 5.49 -4.89
CA VAL A 253 8.54 5.17 -4.95
C VAL A 253 8.30 3.82 -5.64
N LEU A 254 9.05 3.51 -6.69
CA LEU A 254 8.96 2.22 -7.38
C LEU A 254 9.32 1.03 -6.47
N ALA A 255 10.31 1.17 -5.59
CA ALA A 255 10.61 0.16 -4.58
C ALA A 255 9.42 -0.05 -3.63
N GLY A 256 8.76 1.03 -3.20
CA GLY A 256 7.54 0.94 -2.39
C GLY A 256 6.35 0.32 -3.14
N LEU A 257 6.21 0.56 -4.45
CA LEU A 257 5.27 -0.20 -5.28
C LEU A 257 5.61 -1.70 -5.27
N GLY A 258 6.89 -2.07 -5.31
CA GLY A 258 7.31 -3.47 -5.17
C GLY A 258 6.80 -4.12 -3.88
N PHE A 259 6.90 -3.41 -2.76
CA PHE A 259 6.35 -3.83 -1.46
C PHE A 259 4.83 -3.98 -1.51
N VAL A 260 4.11 -3.01 -2.06
CA VAL A 260 2.64 -3.06 -2.18
C VAL A 260 2.21 -4.24 -3.05
N ALA A 261 2.86 -4.42 -4.20
CA ALA A 261 2.54 -5.47 -5.14
C ALA A 261 2.79 -6.87 -4.55
N SER A 262 3.89 -7.07 -3.80
CA SER A 262 4.14 -8.34 -3.11
C SER A 262 3.10 -8.62 -2.03
N ASN A 263 2.88 -7.68 -1.12
CA ASN A 263 1.93 -7.84 -0.02
C ASN A 263 0.50 -8.11 -0.53
N LEU A 264 0.03 -7.30 -1.49
CA LEU A 264 -1.28 -7.47 -2.09
C LEU A 264 -1.37 -8.74 -2.96
N GLY A 265 -0.29 -9.12 -3.63
CA GLY A 265 -0.22 -10.35 -4.42
C GLY A 265 -0.36 -11.61 -3.57
N VAL A 266 0.33 -11.68 -2.42
CA VAL A 266 0.17 -12.78 -1.46
C VAL A 266 -1.25 -12.79 -0.88
N THR A 267 -1.75 -11.62 -0.54
CA THR A 267 -3.12 -11.43 -0.01
C THR A 267 -4.19 -11.85 -1.03
N ALA A 268 -3.98 -11.59 -2.32
CA ALA A 268 -4.87 -12.00 -3.41
C ALA A 268 -4.88 -13.53 -3.59
N ASP A 269 -3.73 -14.19 -3.47
CA ASP A 269 -3.66 -15.67 -3.51
C ASP A 269 -4.43 -16.30 -2.34
N SER A 270 -4.22 -15.80 -1.11
CA SER A 270 -4.97 -16.28 0.05
C SER A 270 -6.48 -16.01 -0.09
N THR A 271 -6.86 -14.89 -0.72
CA THR A 271 -8.27 -14.57 -1.02
C THR A 271 -8.86 -15.56 -2.02
N ARG A 272 -8.12 -15.89 -3.09
CA ARG A 272 -8.54 -16.91 -4.06
C ARG A 272 -8.74 -18.25 -3.39
N LYS A 273 -7.77 -18.71 -2.58
CA LYS A 273 -7.88 -19.99 -1.85
C LYS A 273 -9.13 -20.03 -0.98
N TRP A 274 -9.36 -18.96 -0.21
CA TRP A 274 -10.55 -18.86 0.62
C TRP A 274 -11.85 -18.88 -0.20
N TYR A 275 -11.90 -18.19 -1.35
CA TYR A 275 -13.05 -18.25 -2.25
C TYR A 275 -13.27 -19.65 -2.84
N VAL A 276 -12.21 -20.39 -3.21
CA VAL A 276 -12.33 -21.77 -3.70
C VAL A 276 -12.93 -22.66 -2.63
N THR A 277 -12.40 -22.61 -1.40
CA THR A 277 -12.91 -23.41 -0.27
C THR A 277 -14.37 -23.10 0.03
N LYS A 278 -14.80 -21.85 -0.11
CA LYS A 278 -16.16 -21.43 0.25
C LYS A 278 -17.20 -21.60 -0.86
N PHE A 279 -16.82 -21.36 -2.12
CA PHE A 279 -17.75 -21.21 -3.24
C PHE A 279 -17.55 -22.22 -4.36
N GLY A 280 -16.52 -23.07 -4.28
CA GLY A 280 -16.15 -23.97 -5.37
C GLY A 280 -15.17 -23.33 -6.36
N ALA A 281 -14.30 -24.16 -6.94
CA ALA A 281 -13.28 -23.71 -7.90
C ALA A 281 -13.89 -23.21 -9.21
N GLU A 282 -15.01 -23.80 -9.62
CA GLU A 282 -15.73 -23.50 -10.85
C GLU A 282 -16.25 -22.05 -10.90
N LYS A 283 -16.54 -21.44 -9.75
CA LYS A 283 -16.97 -20.03 -9.67
C LYS A 283 -15.85 -19.03 -9.89
N LEU A 284 -14.59 -19.48 -9.85
CA LEU A 284 -13.41 -18.66 -10.03
C LEU A 284 -12.62 -19.01 -11.30
N ASP A 285 -13.15 -19.91 -12.13
CA ASP A 285 -12.45 -20.33 -13.33
C ASP A 285 -12.21 -19.15 -14.28
N GLY A 286 -11.04 -19.14 -14.93
CA GLY A 286 -10.59 -18.07 -15.80
C GLY A 286 -10.31 -16.70 -15.14
N LYS A 287 -10.43 -16.57 -13.81
CA LYS A 287 -10.17 -15.30 -13.11
C LYS A 287 -8.70 -15.16 -12.67
N TRP A 288 -8.11 -14.01 -12.97
CA TRP A 288 -6.81 -13.59 -12.43
C TRP A 288 -6.94 -13.23 -10.94
N ARG A 289 -5.90 -13.47 -10.15
CA ARG A 289 -5.89 -13.12 -8.71
C ARG A 289 -5.86 -11.62 -8.52
N MET A 290 -4.97 -10.92 -9.22
CA MET A 290 -4.69 -9.51 -9.04
C MET A 290 -4.33 -8.78 -10.34
N ILE A 291 -3.39 -9.24 -11.15
CA ILE A 291 -2.94 -8.51 -12.35
C ILE A 291 -3.54 -9.18 -13.58
N PRO A 292 -4.46 -8.53 -14.31
CA PRO A 292 -5.03 -9.08 -15.54
C PRO A 292 -3.95 -9.54 -16.51
N TYR A 293 -4.15 -10.70 -17.13
CA TYR A 293 -3.23 -11.33 -18.08
C TYR A 293 -1.87 -11.75 -17.51
N LEU A 294 -1.66 -11.65 -16.20
CA LEU A 294 -0.40 -12.02 -15.55
C LEU A 294 -0.60 -12.93 -14.33
N TYR A 295 -1.43 -12.52 -13.36
CA TYR A 295 -1.50 -13.17 -12.04
C TYR A 295 -2.87 -13.12 -11.40
#